data_AF-A0A1G5QCN5-F1
#
_entry.id   AF-A0A1G5QCN5-F1
#
_cell.length_a   1.000
_cell.length_b   1.000
_cell.length_c   1.000
_cell.angle_alpha   90.00
_cell.angle_beta   90.00
_cell.angle_gamma   90.00
#
_symmetry.space_group_name_H-M   'P 1'
#
loop_
_entity.id
_entity.type
_entity.pdbx_description
1 polymer ?
#
loop_
_entity_poly.entity_id
_entity_poly.type
_entity_poly.pdbx_seq_one_letter_code
_entity_poly.pdbx_strand_id
1 'polypeptide(L)'
;MKYRRSDYAKFATLTSLALALTLTACAPAAHVAATSTTAAASEEVPAFTLPPAVSVEEETPSAGSDAVTQIDEPATATVPAPEPEPAAVTPVIATPSRSTPVSVPAAPLVPAQPTVPVSEVATPPAVNVEAPVTPVVPSTPHVSPSYGNGTFTFPDGHISFDVPAGWSIQVEQDSYNENAENPGGKENSLVAYIFDETGGKVAHISSGGTGGLVGGPVNRKILDSQELGAFHSRDGASHFVFVRDDYPSPDFPVRYYMGVVADYFMTEGPGSTSLNSFMIMPNGAATAVAEIDASMTAETAETWMKTDQYVKLRALLTSLRYAA
;
A
#
# COMPACT_ATOMS: atom_id res chain seq x y z
N MET A 1 -11.76 -10.66 27.17
CA MET A 1 -12.37 -11.47 26.10
C MET A 1 -11.29 -12.37 25.50
N LYS A 2 -11.51 -13.69 25.40
CA LYS A 2 -10.57 -14.65 24.83
C LYS A 2 -10.87 -14.80 23.33
N TYR A 3 -9.92 -14.48 22.46
CA TYR A 3 -10.05 -14.66 21.01
C TYR A 3 -9.98 -16.16 20.67
N ARG A 4 -11.07 -16.70 20.09
CA ARG A 4 -11.01 -17.98 19.38
C ARG A 4 -10.58 -17.71 17.94
N ARG A 5 -9.37 -18.15 17.58
CA ARG A 5 -8.97 -18.29 16.17
C ARG A 5 -9.87 -19.36 15.53
N SER A 6 -10.44 -19.08 14.36
CA SER A 6 -11.30 -20.02 13.66
C SER A 6 -10.47 -21.21 13.15
N ASP A 7 -10.96 -22.43 13.37
CA ASP A 7 -10.32 -23.68 12.96
C ASP A 7 -10.36 -23.92 11.43
N TYR A 8 -10.78 -22.93 10.63
CA TYR A 8 -10.87 -23.03 9.17
C TYR A 8 -9.50 -23.05 8.47
N ALA A 9 -8.44 -22.51 9.08
CA ALA A 9 -7.09 -22.53 8.51
C ALA A 9 -6.40 -23.91 8.57
N LYS A 10 -6.89 -24.84 9.40
CA LYS A 10 -6.26 -26.17 9.58
C LYS A 10 -6.67 -27.18 8.50
N PHE A 11 -7.79 -26.98 7.82
CA PHE A 11 -8.28 -27.95 6.83
C PHE A 11 -7.74 -27.69 5.41
N ALA A 12 -7.31 -26.47 5.11
CA ALA A 12 -6.72 -26.16 3.80
C ALA A 12 -5.29 -26.71 3.62
N THR A 13 -4.56 -26.94 4.71
CA THR A 13 -3.17 -27.44 4.68
C THR A 13 -3.07 -28.96 4.53
N LEU A 14 -4.10 -29.72 4.93
CA LEU A 14 -4.06 -31.19 4.86
C LEU A 14 -4.39 -31.76 3.47
N THR A 15 -5.18 -31.07 2.66
CA THR A 15 -5.53 -31.52 1.31
C THR A 15 -4.39 -31.35 0.30
N SER A 16 -3.54 -30.33 0.45
CA SER A 16 -2.42 -30.10 -0.49
C SER A 16 -1.26 -31.10 -0.31
N LEU A 17 -1.03 -31.61 0.91
CA LEU A 17 0.04 -32.58 1.16
C LEU A 17 -0.29 -33.98 0.59
N ALA A 18 -1.58 -34.34 0.49
CA ALA A 18 -2.01 -35.62 -0.06
C ALA A 18 -1.87 -35.71 -1.59
N LEU A 19 -1.94 -34.57 -2.30
CA LEU A 19 -1.82 -34.54 -3.77
C LEU A 19 -0.36 -34.59 -4.26
N ALA A 20 0.60 -34.13 -3.44
CA ALA A 20 2.02 -34.19 -3.78
C ALA A 20 2.65 -35.59 -3.59
N LEU A 21 2.06 -36.44 -2.74
CA LEU A 21 2.58 -37.78 -2.45
C LEU A 21 2.13 -38.87 -3.45
N THR A 22 1.20 -38.59 -4.37
CA THR A 22 0.72 -39.59 -5.35
C THR A 22 1.36 -39.49 -6.74
N LEU A 23 2.17 -38.46 -7.01
CA LEU A 23 2.78 -38.26 -8.35
C LEU A 23 4.23 -38.75 -8.51
N THR A 24 4.84 -39.35 -7.47
CA THR A 24 6.25 -39.82 -7.54
C THR A 24 6.40 -41.33 -7.79
N ALA A 25 5.32 -42.03 -8.16
CA ALA A 25 5.33 -43.49 -8.35
C ALA A 25 4.88 -43.88 -9.77
N CYS A 26 5.59 -43.43 -10.80
CA CYS A 26 5.67 -44.12 -12.10
C CYS A 26 6.63 -43.39 -13.05
N ALA A 27 7.92 -43.71 -12.97
CA ALA A 27 8.84 -43.50 -14.09
C ALA A 27 9.74 -44.74 -14.23
N PRO A 28 9.72 -45.44 -15.38
CA PRO A 28 10.56 -46.61 -15.61
C PRO A 28 12.01 -46.22 -15.92
N ALA A 29 12.93 -47.04 -15.43
CA ALA A 29 14.36 -46.97 -15.67
C ALA A 29 14.79 -47.62 -17.00
N ALA A 30 15.81 -47.01 -17.64
CA ALA A 30 16.87 -47.57 -18.52
C ALA A 30 17.24 -46.49 -19.56
N HIS A 31 18.49 -46.15 -19.84
CA HIS A 31 19.59 -47.04 -20.21
C HIS A 31 20.97 -46.45 -19.88
N VAL A 32 21.86 -47.35 -19.47
CA VAL A 32 23.33 -47.18 -19.39
C VAL A 32 23.96 -47.64 -20.72
N ALA A 33 25.00 -46.92 -21.16
CA ALA A 33 26.21 -47.36 -21.91
C ALA A 33 26.63 -46.25 -22.92
N ALA A 34 27.89 -45.95 -23.20
CA ALA A 34 29.19 -46.24 -22.60
C ALA A 34 30.22 -45.26 -23.24
N THR A 35 31.32 -45.09 -22.49
CA THR A 35 32.66 -44.51 -22.77
C THR A 35 33.22 -44.49 -24.20
N SER A 36 33.96 -43.42 -24.55
CA SER A 36 35.38 -43.43 -24.99
C SER A 36 35.95 -41.99 -25.04
N THR A 37 36.92 -41.57 -24.22
CA THR A 37 38.41 -41.65 -24.24
C THR A 37 39.16 -40.64 -25.15
N THR A 38 40.04 -39.83 -24.53
CA THR A 38 41.31 -39.17 -25.01
C THR A 38 41.22 -38.09 -26.11
N ALA A 39 42.02 -37.02 -26.18
CA ALA A 39 43.24 -36.56 -25.50
C ALA A 39 43.45 -35.04 -25.79
N ALA A 40 44.29 -34.37 -24.97
CA ALA A 40 45.31 -33.33 -25.27
C ALA A 40 45.02 -32.19 -26.29
N ALA A 41 45.57 -30.98 -26.26
CA ALA A 41 46.40 -30.13 -25.39
C ALA A 41 46.61 -28.81 -26.19
N SER A 42 47.04 -27.75 -25.51
CA SER A 42 47.66 -26.51 -26.04
C SER A 42 46.77 -25.54 -26.85
N GLU A 43 46.58 -24.28 -26.40
CA GLU A 43 47.50 -23.11 -26.38
C GLU A 43 47.44 -22.31 -27.70
N GLU A 44 46.93 -21.08 -27.61
CA GLU A 44 47.36 -19.84 -28.30
C GLU A 44 46.20 -18.87 -28.61
N VAL A 45 46.39 -17.64 -28.15
CA VAL A 45 45.72 -16.38 -28.51
C VAL A 45 46.64 -15.73 -29.57
N PRO A 46 46.17 -15.15 -30.70
CA PRO A 46 45.79 -13.72 -30.67
C PRO A 46 44.78 -13.19 -31.72
N ALA A 47 44.01 -12.20 -31.25
CA ALA A 47 43.75 -10.85 -31.81
C ALA A 47 43.19 -10.59 -33.23
N PHE A 48 42.34 -9.53 -33.26
CA PHE A 48 41.83 -8.71 -34.38
C PHE A 48 40.86 -9.40 -35.37
N THR A 49 39.66 -8.88 -35.62
CA THR A 49 39.40 -7.79 -36.59
C THR A 49 37.91 -7.35 -36.57
N LEU A 50 37.63 -6.04 -36.40
CA LEU A 50 36.42 -5.31 -36.90
C LEU A 50 36.63 -5.01 -38.40
N PRO A 51 35.64 -4.77 -39.30
CA PRO A 51 34.42 -3.93 -39.14
C PRO A 51 33.25 -4.38 -40.09
N PRO A 52 32.37 -3.53 -40.70
CA PRO A 52 31.83 -2.20 -40.37
C PRO A 52 30.28 -2.10 -40.34
N ALA A 53 29.83 -0.91 -39.92
CA ALA A 53 28.47 -0.38 -40.01
C ALA A 53 27.97 -0.18 -41.45
N VAL A 54 26.65 -0.24 -41.62
CA VAL A 54 25.94 0.30 -42.81
C VAL A 54 24.72 1.09 -42.32
N SER A 55 24.74 2.39 -42.59
CA SER A 55 23.60 3.31 -42.55
C SER A 55 22.87 3.27 -43.90
N VAL A 56 21.53 3.21 -43.95
CA VAL A 56 20.76 3.65 -45.11
C VAL A 56 19.34 4.13 -44.73
N GLU A 57 19.10 5.41 -45.04
CA GLU A 57 17.92 6.13 -45.55
C GLU A 57 16.55 6.17 -44.85
N GLU A 58 16.29 7.40 -44.39
CA GLU A 58 15.08 8.23 -44.47
C GLU A 58 14.39 8.22 -45.84
N GLU A 59 13.06 8.01 -45.89
CA GLU A 59 12.21 8.57 -46.95
C GLU A 59 10.76 8.77 -46.46
N THR A 60 10.36 10.03 -46.31
CA THR A 60 8.97 10.50 -46.35
C THR A 60 8.61 10.98 -47.77
N PRO A 61 7.37 10.78 -48.21
CA PRO A 61 6.61 11.90 -48.79
C PRO A 61 5.14 11.88 -48.31
N SER A 62 4.58 13.01 -47.89
CA SER A 62 4.09 14.18 -48.67
C SER A 62 2.59 14.12 -48.91
N ALA A 63 1.96 15.25 -48.63
CA ALA A 63 0.54 15.53 -48.69
C ALA A 63 -0.04 15.50 -50.12
N GLY A 64 -1.33 15.18 -50.19
CA GLY A 64 -2.18 15.34 -51.37
C GLY A 64 -3.58 15.76 -50.94
N SER A 65 -3.83 17.06 -51.03
CA SER A 65 -5.15 17.70 -51.03
C SER A 65 -5.92 17.28 -52.28
N ASP A 66 -7.21 16.99 -52.17
CA ASP A 66 -8.22 17.57 -53.07
C ASP A 66 -9.65 17.30 -52.58
N ALA A 67 -10.42 18.37 -52.55
CA ALA A 67 -11.84 18.42 -52.23
C ALA A 67 -12.67 18.30 -53.52
N VAL A 68 -13.74 17.50 -53.49
CA VAL A 68 -14.89 17.69 -54.41
C VAL A 68 -16.19 17.46 -53.64
N THR A 69 -16.99 18.53 -53.61
CA THR A 69 -18.38 18.61 -53.19
C THR A 69 -19.28 17.86 -54.16
N GLN A 70 -20.22 17.04 -53.68
CA GLN A 70 -21.47 16.82 -54.42
C GLN A 70 -22.66 16.60 -53.48
N ILE A 71 -23.68 17.41 -53.75
CA ILE A 71 -24.98 17.53 -53.10
C ILE A 71 -25.91 16.52 -53.78
N ASP A 72 -26.70 15.75 -53.02
CA ASP A 72 -28.07 15.38 -53.42
C ASP A 72 -28.86 14.78 -52.24
N GLU A 73 -29.93 15.48 -51.87
CA GLU A 73 -31.16 15.02 -51.20
C GLU A 73 -32.28 15.26 -52.25
N PRO A 74 -33.52 14.72 -52.19
CA PRO A 74 -34.14 13.84 -51.19
C PRO A 74 -35.00 12.69 -51.79
N ALA A 75 -35.43 11.74 -50.95
CA ALA A 75 -36.65 10.97 -51.23
C ALA A 75 -37.32 10.43 -49.95
N THR A 76 -38.61 10.70 -49.89
CA THR A 76 -39.54 10.52 -48.78
C THR A 76 -40.18 9.12 -48.76
N ALA A 77 -40.64 8.73 -47.57
CA ALA A 77 -41.74 7.81 -47.25
C ALA A 77 -41.44 6.28 -47.23
N THR A 78 -41.65 5.63 -46.09
CA THR A 78 -42.97 5.12 -45.65
C THR A 78 -42.81 4.23 -44.40
N VAL A 79 -43.61 4.51 -43.37
CA VAL A 79 -43.84 3.73 -42.14
C VAL A 79 -44.89 2.64 -42.43
N PRO A 80 -44.75 1.40 -41.91
CA PRO A 80 -45.60 0.98 -40.79
C PRO A 80 -44.90 0.13 -39.71
N ALA A 81 -45.38 0.31 -38.47
CA ALA A 81 -45.15 -0.45 -37.24
C ALA A 81 -45.88 -1.83 -37.26
N PRO A 82 -45.93 -2.69 -36.20
CA PRO A 82 -45.38 -2.57 -34.84
C PRO A 82 -44.70 -3.84 -34.22
N GLU A 83 -43.96 -3.58 -33.12
CA GLU A 83 -43.87 -4.31 -31.82
C GLU A 83 -43.73 -5.86 -31.75
N PRO A 84 -42.83 -6.35 -30.86
CA PRO A 84 -43.36 -7.05 -29.68
C PRO A 84 -42.75 -6.59 -28.34
N GLU A 85 -43.61 -6.61 -27.33
CA GLU A 85 -43.39 -6.35 -25.89
C GLU A 85 -42.14 -7.05 -25.31
N PRO A 86 -41.39 -6.38 -24.41
CA PRO A 86 -40.65 -7.07 -23.36
C PRO A 86 -41.57 -7.32 -22.14
N ALA A 87 -41.68 -8.60 -21.79
CA ALA A 87 -42.44 -9.11 -20.66
C ALA A 87 -42.15 -8.36 -19.34
N ALA A 88 -43.21 -7.92 -18.68
CA ALA A 88 -43.17 -7.42 -17.31
C ALA A 88 -42.84 -8.58 -16.35
N VAL A 89 -41.62 -8.58 -15.82
CA VAL A 89 -41.24 -9.42 -14.67
C VAL A 89 -41.54 -8.65 -13.40
N THR A 90 -42.52 -9.15 -12.64
CA THR A 90 -42.88 -8.65 -11.31
C THR A 90 -41.73 -8.87 -10.32
N PRO A 91 -41.35 -7.86 -9.51
CA PRO A 91 -40.44 -8.09 -8.40
C PRO A 91 -41.14 -8.86 -7.28
N VAL A 92 -40.65 -10.06 -6.96
CA VAL A 92 -41.01 -10.79 -5.75
C VAL A 92 -40.37 -10.08 -4.56
N ILE A 93 -41.18 -9.36 -3.79
CA ILE A 93 -40.80 -8.82 -2.48
C ILE A 93 -40.70 -10.01 -1.52
N ALA A 94 -39.48 -10.47 -1.27
CA ALA A 94 -39.20 -11.41 -0.18
C ALA A 94 -39.15 -10.62 1.14
N THR A 95 -40.19 -10.75 1.95
CA THR A 95 -40.23 -10.29 3.33
C THR A 95 -39.20 -11.07 4.17
N PRO A 96 -38.23 -10.43 4.85
CA PRO A 96 -37.42 -11.15 5.82
C PRO A 96 -38.29 -11.53 7.03
N SER A 97 -38.45 -12.83 7.26
CA SER A 97 -39.08 -13.36 8.46
C SER A 97 -38.24 -12.97 9.68
N ARG A 98 -38.81 -12.10 10.51
CA ARG A 98 -38.32 -11.72 11.84
C ARG A 98 -38.32 -12.95 12.74
N SER A 99 -37.15 -13.49 13.07
CA SER A 99 -37.01 -14.49 14.12
C SER A 99 -37.42 -13.88 15.46
N THR A 100 -38.38 -14.52 16.12
CA THR A 100 -38.75 -14.27 17.51
C THR A 100 -37.58 -14.62 18.42
N PRO A 101 -37.14 -13.73 19.35
CA PRO A 101 -36.20 -14.12 20.38
C PRO A 101 -36.90 -15.07 21.36
N VAL A 102 -36.31 -16.25 21.54
CA VAL A 102 -36.66 -17.20 22.61
C VAL A 102 -36.27 -16.55 23.95
N SER A 103 -37.27 -16.25 24.78
CA SER A 103 -37.05 -15.82 26.17
C SER A 103 -36.43 -16.95 26.98
N VAL A 104 -35.18 -16.76 27.41
CA VAL A 104 -34.53 -17.59 28.43
C VAL A 104 -34.99 -17.10 29.82
N PRO A 105 -35.48 -17.98 30.72
CA PRO A 105 -35.85 -17.57 32.08
C PRO A 105 -34.63 -17.06 32.87
N ALA A 106 -34.77 -15.88 33.47
CA ALA A 106 -33.77 -15.30 34.36
C ALA A 106 -33.66 -16.12 35.66
N ALA A 107 -32.42 -16.40 36.06
CA ALA A 107 -32.11 -17.02 37.35
C ALA A 107 -32.40 -16.03 38.51
N PRO A 108 -32.75 -16.53 39.72
CA PRO A 108 -33.10 -15.66 40.85
C PRO A 108 -31.91 -14.83 41.33
N LEU A 109 -32.13 -13.52 41.48
CA LEU A 109 -31.18 -12.60 42.10
C LEU A 109 -31.15 -12.84 43.62
N VAL A 110 -29.98 -13.18 44.14
CA VAL A 110 -29.69 -13.21 45.58
C VAL A 110 -29.46 -11.77 46.05
N PRO A 111 -30.10 -11.30 47.15
CA PRO A 111 -29.85 -9.97 47.68
C PRO A 111 -28.44 -9.87 48.26
N ALA A 112 -27.63 -8.94 47.74
CA ALA A 112 -26.36 -8.58 48.35
C ALA A 112 -26.61 -7.70 49.59
N GLN A 113 -25.97 -8.07 50.69
CA GLN A 113 -26.04 -7.43 52.00
C GLN A 113 -25.33 -6.04 51.98
N PRO A 114 -25.90 -5.00 52.59
CA PRO A 114 -25.27 -3.68 52.61
C PRO A 114 -24.05 -3.68 53.54
N THR A 115 -22.88 -3.40 52.97
CA THR A 115 -21.64 -3.17 53.72
C THR A 115 -21.52 -1.68 54.00
N VAL A 116 -21.37 -1.34 55.28
CA VAL A 116 -21.26 0.02 55.82
C VAL A 116 -19.91 0.63 55.40
N PRO A 117 -19.82 1.89 54.95
CA PRO A 117 -18.55 2.51 54.59
C PRO A 117 -17.72 2.82 55.84
N VAL A 118 -16.51 2.26 55.90
CA VAL A 118 -15.47 2.71 56.84
C VAL A 118 -14.89 4.01 56.30
N SER A 119 -14.85 5.05 57.14
CA SER A 119 -14.20 6.32 56.83
C SER A 119 -12.69 6.13 56.72
N GLU A 120 -12.15 6.21 55.51
CA GLU A 120 -10.71 6.37 55.29
C GLU A 120 -10.31 7.82 55.55
N VAL A 121 -9.33 7.99 56.45
CA VAL A 121 -8.69 9.26 56.75
C VAL A 121 -7.89 9.69 55.51
N ALA A 122 -8.34 10.78 54.89
CA ALA A 122 -7.66 11.41 53.77
C ALA A 122 -6.26 11.91 54.19
N THR A 123 -5.23 11.18 53.78
CA THR A 123 -3.86 11.69 53.74
C THR A 123 -3.74 12.54 52.46
N PRO A 124 -3.29 13.81 52.53
CA PRO A 124 -3.15 14.63 51.34
C PRO A 124 -2.13 13.98 50.38
N PRO A 125 -2.40 13.91 49.06
CA PRO A 125 -1.46 13.36 48.11
C PRO A 125 -0.18 14.20 48.14
N ALA A 126 0.94 13.54 48.38
CA ALA A 126 2.26 14.11 48.16
C ALA A 126 2.34 14.53 46.69
N VAL A 127 2.60 15.82 46.47
CA VAL A 127 2.88 16.39 45.16
C VAL A 127 4.12 15.67 44.61
N ASN A 128 3.90 14.72 43.71
CA ASN A 128 4.99 14.12 42.95
C ASN A 128 5.45 15.20 41.95
N VAL A 129 6.50 15.93 42.33
CA VAL A 129 7.19 16.83 41.43
C VAL A 129 7.87 15.93 40.40
N GLU A 130 7.21 15.76 39.26
CA GLU A 130 7.77 15.10 38.08
C GLU A 130 9.03 15.88 37.70
N ALA A 131 10.19 15.24 37.91
CA ALA A 131 11.46 15.80 37.49
C ALA A 131 11.41 16.04 35.98
N PRO A 132 12.02 17.12 35.45
CA PRO A 132 12.05 17.36 34.02
C PRO A 132 12.62 16.14 33.29
N VAL A 133 11.79 15.49 32.48
CA VAL A 133 12.24 14.46 31.54
C VAL A 133 13.12 15.17 30.52
N THR A 134 14.42 15.11 30.75
CA THR A 134 15.44 15.54 29.78
C THR A 134 15.20 14.73 28.50
N PRO A 135 15.08 15.36 27.31
CA PRO A 135 14.90 14.63 26.07
C PRO A 135 16.06 13.65 25.89
N VAL A 136 15.72 12.38 25.66
CA VAL A 136 16.71 11.34 25.34
C VAL A 136 17.29 11.70 23.97
N VAL A 137 18.49 12.26 23.97
CA VAL A 137 19.28 12.47 22.75
C VAL A 137 19.61 11.08 22.19
N PRO A 138 19.29 10.79 20.91
CA PRO A 138 19.69 9.53 20.27
C PRO A 138 21.19 9.30 20.45
N SER A 139 21.56 8.13 20.99
CA SER A 139 22.96 7.83 21.38
C SER A 139 23.89 7.51 20.21
N THR A 140 23.41 7.64 18.98
CA THR A 140 24.21 7.51 17.76
C THR A 140 24.10 8.81 16.96
N PRO A 141 25.23 9.45 16.60
CA PRO A 141 25.20 10.59 15.69
C PRO A 141 24.42 10.22 14.43
N HIS A 142 23.42 11.03 14.08
CA HIS A 142 22.76 10.96 12.78
C HIS A 142 23.79 11.33 11.71
N VAL A 143 24.51 10.32 11.21
CA VAL A 143 25.38 10.51 10.06
C VAL A 143 24.52 10.27 8.83
N SER A 144 23.98 11.35 8.26
CA SER A 144 23.40 11.29 6.91
C SER A 144 24.49 10.82 5.95
N PRO A 145 24.32 9.70 5.23
CA PRO A 145 25.05 9.51 3.99
C PRO A 145 24.93 10.77 3.14
N SER A 146 26.02 11.22 2.53
CA SER A 146 25.94 12.23 1.48
C SER A 146 25.24 11.58 0.28
N TYR A 147 23.94 11.85 0.15
CA TYR A 147 23.17 11.52 -1.05
C TYR A 147 23.68 12.48 -2.12
N GLY A 148 24.61 12.03 -2.99
CA GLY A 148 25.39 12.92 -3.86
C GLY A 148 24.56 13.98 -4.60
N ASN A 149 23.32 13.65 -4.99
CA ASN A 149 22.39 14.55 -5.67
C ASN A 149 21.13 14.91 -4.84
N GLY A 150 21.09 14.54 -3.55
CA GLY A 150 19.89 14.65 -2.72
C GLY A 150 18.90 13.51 -2.89
N THR A 151 19.15 12.52 -3.75
CA THR A 151 18.28 11.34 -3.93
C THR A 151 18.77 10.16 -3.09
N PHE A 152 17.88 9.54 -2.33
CA PHE A 152 18.12 8.27 -1.68
C PHE A 152 17.53 7.12 -2.50
N THR A 153 18.26 6.01 -2.58
CA THR A 153 17.80 4.76 -3.18
C THR A 153 18.00 3.66 -2.16
N PHE A 154 16.99 2.82 -1.95
CA PHE A 154 17.11 1.65 -1.09
C PHE A 154 18.23 0.71 -1.60
N PRO A 155 18.87 -0.07 -0.70
CA PRO A 155 19.91 -1.03 -1.09
C PRO A 155 19.48 -2.06 -2.14
N ASP A 156 18.18 -2.35 -2.23
CA ASP A 156 17.60 -3.24 -3.24
C ASP A 156 17.52 -2.62 -4.65
N GLY A 157 17.76 -1.30 -4.77
CA GLY A 157 17.76 -0.57 -6.03
C GLY A 157 16.38 -0.20 -6.56
N HIS A 158 15.29 -0.64 -5.92
CA HIS A 158 13.95 -0.56 -6.49
C HIS A 158 13.26 0.78 -6.19
N ILE A 159 13.32 1.25 -4.95
CA ILE A 159 12.64 2.47 -4.54
C ILE A 159 13.66 3.59 -4.36
N SER A 160 13.38 4.75 -4.97
CA SER A 160 14.15 5.97 -4.75
C SER A 160 13.25 7.18 -4.57
N PHE A 161 13.76 8.19 -3.86
CA PHE A 161 13.07 9.46 -3.61
C PHE A 161 14.08 10.58 -3.32
N ASP A 162 13.65 11.82 -3.58
CA ASP A 162 14.43 13.02 -3.32
C ASP A 162 14.25 13.45 -1.85
N VAL A 163 15.38 13.73 -1.19
CA VAL A 163 15.47 14.12 0.22
C VAL A 163 15.57 15.64 0.31
N PRO A 164 14.63 16.32 0.98
CA PRO A 164 14.70 17.76 1.16
C PRO A 164 16.02 18.21 1.79
N ALA A 165 16.52 19.37 1.36
CA ALA A 165 17.76 19.92 1.87
C ALA A 165 17.70 20.11 3.40
N GLY A 166 18.76 19.66 4.08
CA GLY A 166 18.87 19.70 5.54
C GLY A 166 18.25 18.50 6.27
N TRP A 167 17.52 17.62 5.57
CA TRP A 167 16.94 16.41 6.15
C TRP A 167 17.93 15.23 6.10
N SER A 168 17.67 14.23 6.93
CA SER A 168 18.49 13.02 7.06
C SER A 168 17.65 11.76 6.99
N ILE A 169 18.29 10.63 6.67
CA ILE A 169 17.64 9.31 6.65
C ILE A 169 18.41 8.34 7.53
N GLN A 170 17.65 7.54 8.27
CA GLN A 170 18.12 6.31 8.94
C GLN A 170 17.38 5.12 8.34
N VAL A 171 18.14 4.12 7.89
CA VAL A 171 17.56 2.89 7.34
C VAL A 171 17.64 1.79 8.39
N GLU A 172 16.52 1.10 8.59
CA GLU A 172 16.41 -0.02 9.52
C GLU A 172 15.75 -1.22 8.83
N GLN A 173 15.94 -2.39 9.44
CA GLN A 173 15.22 -3.60 9.06
C GLN A 173 13.75 -3.45 9.46
N ASP A 174 12.83 -3.61 8.50
CA ASP A 174 11.40 -3.59 8.78
C ASP A 174 10.89 -4.99 9.18
N SER A 175 9.65 -5.02 9.68
CA SER A 175 8.94 -6.24 10.04
C SER A 175 8.75 -7.13 8.80
N TYR A 176 9.34 -8.32 8.86
CA TYR A 176 9.25 -9.32 7.80
C TYR A 176 8.43 -10.53 8.26
N ASN A 177 7.43 -10.91 7.47
CA ASN A 177 6.72 -12.17 7.63
C ASN A 177 7.47 -13.28 6.90
N GLU A 178 8.17 -14.15 7.64
CA GLU A 178 8.91 -15.29 7.09
C GLU A 178 8.02 -16.30 6.33
N ASN A 179 6.70 -16.25 6.55
CA ASN A 179 5.75 -17.10 5.83
C ASN A 179 5.22 -16.45 4.54
N ALA A 180 5.54 -15.18 4.29
CA ALA A 180 5.29 -14.55 3.01
C ALA A 180 6.48 -14.88 2.10
N GLU A 181 6.23 -15.68 1.06
CA GLU A 181 7.22 -16.00 0.02
C GLU A 181 7.54 -14.77 -0.84
N ASN A 182 8.11 -13.74 -0.22
CA ASN A 182 8.44 -12.49 -0.87
C ASN A 182 9.76 -12.61 -1.65
N PRO A 183 9.82 -12.05 -2.87
CA PRO A 183 11.08 -11.93 -3.59
C PRO A 183 12.07 -11.09 -2.78
N GLY A 184 13.27 -11.62 -2.57
CA GLY A 184 14.35 -10.90 -1.87
C GLY A 184 14.48 -11.15 -0.37
N GLY A 185 13.64 -12.00 0.23
CA GLY A 185 13.84 -12.43 1.61
C GLY A 185 13.69 -11.30 2.65
N LYS A 186 14.20 -11.57 3.85
CA LYS A 186 14.12 -10.62 4.99
C LYS A 186 14.97 -9.39 4.73
N GLU A 187 16.14 -9.59 4.12
CA GLU A 187 17.14 -8.57 3.84
C GLU A 187 16.62 -7.41 2.96
N ASN A 188 15.59 -7.66 2.16
CA ASN A 188 14.97 -6.63 1.31
C ASN A 188 13.80 -5.91 1.98
N SER A 189 13.40 -6.31 3.19
CA SER A 189 12.37 -5.62 3.97
C SER A 189 12.98 -4.52 4.82
N LEU A 190 13.00 -3.30 4.29
CA LEU A 190 13.68 -2.14 4.89
C LEU A 190 12.73 -0.97 5.07
N VAL A 191 12.98 -0.16 6.08
CA VAL A 191 12.30 1.12 6.31
C VAL A 191 13.33 2.24 6.37
N ALA A 192 13.09 3.30 5.61
CA ALA A 192 13.80 4.56 5.68
C ALA A 192 12.99 5.52 6.56
N TYR A 193 13.51 5.86 7.74
CA TYR A 193 13.01 6.93 8.59
C TYR A 193 13.64 8.25 8.18
N ILE A 194 12.83 9.25 7.91
CA ILE A 194 13.27 10.57 7.46
C ILE A 194 13.11 11.57 8.60
N PHE A 195 14.16 12.33 8.88
CA PHE A 195 14.21 13.32 9.94
C PHE A 195 14.47 14.71 9.37
N ASP A 196 13.78 15.70 9.93
CA ASP A 196 13.99 17.11 9.57
C ASP A 196 15.30 17.67 10.13
N GLU A 197 15.58 18.94 9.82
CA GLU A 197 16.76 19.67 10.30
C GLU A 197 16.86 19.79 11.84
N THR A 198 15.77 19.55 12.58
CA THR A 198 15.73 19.55 14.04
C THR A 198 15.95 18.16 14.65
N GLY A 199 16.02 17.12 13.81
CA GLY A 199 16.09 15.72 14.22
C GLY A 199 14.72 15.10 14.52
N GLY A 200 13.62 15.79 14.22
CA GLY A 200 12.27 15.25 14.34
C GLY A 200 11.98 14.27 13.20
N LYS A 201 11.46 13.08 13.51
CA LYS A 201 11.02 12.12 12.47
C LYS A 201 9.76 12.68 11.79
N VAL A 202 9.81 12.87 10.48
CA VAL A 202 8.75 13.52 9.70
C VAL A 202 8.12 12.62 8.64
N ALA A 203 8.76 11.51 8.27
CA ALA A 203 8.17 10.52 7.37
C ALA A 203 8.83 9.16 7.55
N HIS A 204 8.18 8.13 7.03
CA HIS A 204 8.79 6.83 6.80
C HIS A 204 8.37 6.26 5.45
N ILE A 205 9.30 5.59 4.78
CA ILE A 205 9.08 4.89 3.52
C ILE A 205 9.59 3.46 3.70
N SER A 206 8.86 2.45 3.27
CA SER A 206 9.29 1.05 3.31
C SER A 206 9.44 0.45 1.91
N SER A 207 10.38 -0.49 1.78
CA SER A 207 10.62 -1.33 0.60
C SER A 207 10.61 -2.79 1.01
N GLY A 208 10.07 -3.67 0.16
CA GLY A 208 10.06 -5.12 0.37
C GLY A 208 9.27 -5.63 1.58
N GLY A 209 8.39 -4.80 2.14
CA GLY A 209 7.58 -5.13 3.30
C GLY A 209 6.55 -6.24 3.07
N THR A 210 5.93 -6.67 4.17
CA THR A 210 4.78 -7.59 4.16
C THR A 210 3.63 -6.97 4.94
N GLY A 211 2.41 -7.18 4.48
CA GLY A 211 1.26 -6.58 5.13
C GLY A 211 -0.05 -6.92 4.47
N GLY A 212 -1.11 -6.32 4.99
CA GLY A 212 -2.45 -6.48 4.47
C GLY A 212 -3.28 -5.25 4.76
N LEU A 213 -4.38 -5.17 4.03
CA LEU A 213 -5.33 -4.08 4.13
C LEU A 213 -6.45 -4.51 5.07
N VAL A 214 -6.58 -3.82 6.20
CA VAL A 214 -7.80 -3.87 7.02
C VAL A 214 -8.32 -2.44 7.09
N GLY A 215 -9.40 -2.18 6.36
CA GLY A 215 -10.05 -0.88 6.32
C GLY A 215 -11.50 -0.96 6.75
N GLY A 216 -11.96 0.09 7.43
CA GLY A 216 -13.37 0.28 7.79
C GLY A 216 -14.00 1.38 6.92
N PRO A 217 -15.34 1.48 6.91
CA PRO A 217 -16.01 2.58 6.23
C PRO A 217 -15.70 3.90 6.91
N VAL A 218 -15.44 4.94 6.11
CA VAL A 218 -15.22 6.33 6.52
C VAL A 218 -15.99 7.27 5.59
N ASN A 219 -16.16 8.51 6.02
CA ASN A 219 -16.51 9.61 5.15
C ASN A 219 -15.26 10.44 4.87
N ARG A 220 -14.75 10.39 3.63
CA ARG A 220 -13.47 11.00 3.25
C ARG A 220 -13.68 12.37 2.62
N LYS A 221 -12.79 13.29 2.96
CA LYS A 221 -12.51 14.51 2.19
C LYS A 221 -11.03 14.55 1.82
N ILE A 222 -10.72 14.63 0.53
CA ILE A 222 -9.37 14.84 0.01
C ILE A 222 -9.10 16.35 0.02
N LEU A 223 -7.99 16.73 0.64
CA LEU A 223 -7.60 18.13 0.85
C LEU A 223 -6.52 18.55 -0.16
N ASP A 224 -5.63 17.63 -0.52
CA ASP A 224 -4.69 17.76 -1.63
C ASP A 224 -4.41 16.37 -2.20
N SER A 225 -4.10 16.30 -3.50
CA SER A 225 -3.68 15.06 -4.14
C SER A 225 -2.88 15.32 -5.41
N GLN A 226 -2.04 14.35 -5.77
CA GLN A 226 -1.29 14.35 -7.02
C GLN A 226 -1.00 12.91 -7.45
N GLU A 227 -1.41 12.54 -8.66
CA GLU A 227 -1.01 11.27 -9.27
C GLU A 227 0.51 11.23 -9.48
N LEU A 228 1.14 10.11 -9.12
CA LEU A 228 2.57 9.90 -9.29
C LEU A 228 2.86 9.30 -10.66
N GLY A 229 3.85 9.82 -11.39
CA GLY A 229 4.15 9.35 -12.74
C GLY A 229 5.14 8.18 -12.84
N ALA A 230 5.84 7.83 -11.77
CA ALA A 230 6.94 6.85 -11.79
C ALA A 230 6.89 5.86 -10.62
N PHE A 231 5.79 5.81 -9.89
CA PHE A 231 5.63 4.96 -8.72
C PHE A 231 4.19 4.46 -8.68
N HIS A 232 3.99 3.24 -9.16
CA HIS A 232 2.67 2.64 -9.30
C HIS A 232 2.61 1.32 -8.56
N SER A 233 1.52 1.11 -7.83
CA SER A 233 1.15 -0.20 -7.31
C SER A 233 0.81 -1.12 -8.48
N ARG A 234 0.98 -2.43 -8.29
CA ARG A 234 0.51 -3.47 -9.22
C ARG A 234 -0.97 -3.30 -9.58
N ASP A 235 -1.76 -2.80 -8.63
CA ASP A 235 -3.20 -2.69 -8.76
C ASP A 235 -3.65 -1.34 -9.39
N GLY A 236 -2.71 -0.51 -9.85
CA GLY A 236 -3.00 0.72 -10.62
C GLY A 236 -2.16 1.92 -10.24
N ALA A 237 -2.59 3.09 -10.71
CA ALA A 237 -1.94 4.36 -10.40
C ALA A 237 -1.83 4.58 -8.88
N SER A 238 -0.84 5.37 -8.47
CA SER A 238 -0.67 5.75 -7.07
C SER A 238 -0.64 7.26 -6.96
N HIS A 239 -1.12 7.75 -5.83
CA HIS A 239 -1.38 9.16 -5.60
C HIS A 239 -0.74 9.58 -4.30
N PHE A 240 0.00 10.67 -4.32
CA PHE A 240 0.17 11.47 -3.13
C PHE A 240 -1.21 12.00 -2.69
N VAL A 241 -1.49 11.95 -1.39
CA VAL A 241 -2.72 12.50 -0.82
C VAL A 241 -2.47 13.16 0.53
N PHE A 242 -3.26 14.20 0.81
CA PHE A 242 -3.56 14.67 2.16
C PHE A 242 -5.07 14.64 2.34
N VAL A 243 -5.57 13.89 3.32
CA VAL A 243 -7.02 13.67 3.50
C VAL A 243 -7.46 13.81 4.95
N ARG A 244 -8.76 13.99 5.10
CA ARG A 244 -9.51 13.89 6.35
C ARG A 244 -10.51 12.74 6.23
N ASP A 245 -10.38 11.76 7.12
CA ASP A 245 -11.31 10.64 7.27
C ASP A 245 -12.17 10.83 8.53
N ASP A 246 -13.48 10.94 8.34
CA ASP A 246 -14.47 10.94 9.43
C ASP A 246 -14.98 9.50 9.63
N TYR A 247 -14.67 8.93 10.80
CA TYR A 247 -15.13 7.59 11.14
C TYR A 247 -16.58 7.62 11.65
N PRO A 248 -17.43 6.66 11.27
CA PRO A 248 -18.83 6.61 11.69
C PRO A 248 -19.02 6.13 13.14
N SER A 249 -17.94 5.82 13.85
CA SER A 249 -17.98 5.33 15.23
C SER A 249 -17.50 6.42 16.20
N PRO A 250 -18.21 6.66 17.31
CA PRO A 250 -17.82 7.68 18.30
C PRO A 250 -16.46 7.39 18.97
N ASP A 251 -16.00 6.15 18.94
CA ASP A 251 -14.70 5.75 19.50
C ASP A 251 -13.52 6.11 18.59
N PHE A 252 -13.79 6.45 17.32
CA PHE A 252 -12.79 6.81 16.34
C PHE A 252 -12.98 8.28 15.94
N PRO A 253 -12.10 9.19 16.41
CA PRO A 253 -12.19 10.58 16.02
C PRO A 253 -11.85 10.77 14.54
N VAL A 254 -12.11 11.98 14.05
CA VAL A 254 -11.59 12.46 12.76
C VAL A 254 -10.08 12.19 12.71
N ARG A 255 -9.59 11.68 11.57
CA ARG A 255 -8.17 11.46 11.35
C ARG A 255 -7.69 12.13 10.09
N TYR A 256 -6.54 12.78 10.19
CA TYR A 256 -5.79 13.27 9.04
C TYR A 256 -4.71 12.26 8.66
N TYR A 257 -4.47 12.16 7.36
CA TYR A 257 -3.46 11.28 6.79
C TYR A 257 -2.78 11.96 5.62
N MET A 258 -1.45 11.87 5.55
CA MET A 258 -0.64 12.29 4.41
C MET A 258 0.29 11.16 4.00
N GLY A 259 0.29 10.79 2.73
CA GLY A 259 1.12 9.70 2.23
C GLY A 259 0.84 9.39 0.77
N VAL A 260 1.38 8.27 0.30
CA VAL A 260 1.08 7.72 -1.02
C VAL A 260 0.10 6.55 -0.88
N VAL A 261 -0.92 6.52 -1.72
CA VAL A 261 -1.97 5.49 -1.72
C VAL A 261 -2.25 5.02 -3.14
N ALA A 262 -2.78 3.80 -3.27
CA ALA A 262 -3.27 3.30 -4.56
C ALA A 262 -4.59 3.96 -4.98
N ASP A 263 -4.87 3.98 -6.28
CA ASP A 263 -6.03 4.66 -6.89
C ASP A 263 -7.39 4.32 -6.27
N TYR A 264 -7.61 3.06 -5.85
CA TYR A 264 -8.88 2.64 -5.24
C TYR A 264 -9.22 3.37 -3.92
N PHE A 265 -8.24 4.08 -3.33
CA PHE A 265 -8.44 4.91 -2.15
C PHE A 265 -8.87 6.36 -2.47
N MET A 266 -8.92 6.76 -3.74
CA MET A 266 -9.22 8.12 -4.17
C MET A 266 -10.72 8.46 -4.18
N THR A 267 -11.57 7.58 -3.66
CA THR A 267 -13.00 7.87 -3.52
C THR A 267 -13.22 8.82 -2.34
N GLU A 268 -13.91 9.94 -2.61
CA GLU A 268 -14.41 10.86 -1.59
C GLU A 268 -15.82 10.50 -1.12
N GLY A 269 -16.20 11.00 0.06
CA GLY A 269 -17.55 10.91 0.58
C GLY A 269 -17.81 9.67 1.44
N PRO A 270 -19.09 9.46 1.83
CA PRO A 270 -19.48 8.40 2.75
C PRO A 270 -19.31 7.01 2.14
N GLY A 271 -18.86 6.05 2.94
CA GLY A 271 -18.66 4.67 2.51
C GLY A 271 -17.31 4.43 1.82
N SER A 272 -16.44 5.44 1.79
CA SER A 272 -15.04 5.29 1.42
C SER A 272 -14.35 4.30 2.36
N THR A 273 -13.29 3.62 1.90
CA THR A 273 -12.51 2.71 2.75
C THR A 273 -11.36 3.48 3.38
N SER A 274 -11.20 3.40 4.71
CA SER A 274 -10.12 4.07 5.46
C SER A 274 -8.75 3.85 4.82
N LEU A 275 -7.94 4.92 4.72
CA LEU A 275 -6.68 4.88 3.99
C LEU A 275 -5.65 3.92 4.59
N ASN A 276 -4.83 3.38 3.70
CA ASN A 276 -3.58 2.72 4.02
C ASN A 276 -2.58 3.00 2.89
N SER A 277 -1.30 3.20 3.22
CA SER A 277 -0.22 3.38 2.25
C SER A 277 0.27 2.10 1.59
N PHE A 278 -0.37 0.95 1.84
CA PHE A 278 0.11 -0.33 1.38
C PHE A 278 -0.01 -0.45 -0.14
N MET A 279 1.13 -0.41 -0.81
CA MET A 279 1.28 -0.54 -2.25
C MET A 279 1.92 -1.88 -2.56
N ILE A 280 1.39 -2.58 -3.56
CA ILE A 280 1.92 -3.88 -3.97
C ILE A 280 2.94 -3.63 -5.08
N MET A 281 4.20 -3.94 -4.81
CA MET A 281 5.33 -3.70 -5.70
C MET A 281 5.95 -5.03 -6.17
N PRO A 282 6.70 -5.05 -7.28
CA PRO A 282 7.41 -6.26 -7.73
C PRO A 282 8.35 -6.87 -6.68
N ASN A 283 8.97 -6.06 -5.82
CA ASN A 283 9.87 -6.49 -4.75
C ASN A 283 9.18 -6.76 -3.40
N GLY A 284 7.84 -6.77 -3.33
CA GLY A 284 7.07 -6.96 -2.09
C GLY A 284 6.05 -5.86 -1.88
N ALA A 285 5.89 -5.37 -0.65
CA ALA A 285 5.06 -4.19 -0.38
C ALA A 285 5.90 -2.95 -0.12
N ALA A 286 5.30 -1.79 -0.40
CA ALA A 286 5.84 -0.49 -0.03
C ALA A 286 4.80 0.32 0.74
N THR A 287 5.29 1.22 1.60
CA THR A 287 4.52 2.28 2.24
C THR A 287 5.30 3.58 2.14
N ALA A 288 4.61 4.72 2.09
CA ALA A 288 5.20 6.04 2.14
C ALA A 288 4.25 7.00 2.86
N VAL A 289 4.57 7.34 4.10
CA VAL A 289 3.66 8.06 5.01
C VAL A 289 4.42 9.18 5.71
N ALA A 290 3.81 10.35 5.78
CA ALA A 290 4.30 11.44 6.61
C ALA A 290 3.86 11.25 8.07
N GLU A 291 4.74 11.58 9.00
CA GLU A 291 4.44 11.65 10.42
C GLU A 291 3.79 13.01 10.73
N ILE A 292 2.48 13.01 10.93
CA ILE A 292 1.67 14.22 11.16
C ILE A 292 0.80 14.05 12.40
N ASP A 293 0.32 15.17 12.95
CA ASP A 293 -0.74 15.12 13.97
C ASP A 293 -2.06 14.68 13.34
N ALA A 294 -2.35 13.38 13.42
CA ALA A 294 -3.59 12.82 12.88
C ALA A 294 -4.86 13.41 13.54
N SER A 295 -4.75 14.06 14.70
CA SER A 295 -5.88 14.59 15.48
C SER A 295 -6.10 16.09 15.28
N MET A 296 -5.41 16.71 14.30
CA MET A 296 -5.52 18.13 14.01
C MET A 296 -6.97 18.57 13.72
N THR A 297 -7.27 19.84 13.98
CA THR A 297 -8.54 20.44 13.54
C THR A 297 -8.48 20.84 12.07
N ALA A 298 -9.62 21.16 11.45
CA ALA A 298 -9.65 21.66 10.07
C ALA A 298 -8.83 22.96 9.91
N GLU A 299 -8.93 23.89 10.85
CA GLU A 299 -8.16 25.14 10.83
C GLU A 299 -6.65 24.89 10.98
N THR A 300 -6.28 23.97 11.87
CA THR A 300 -4.88 23.57 12.06
C THR A 300 -4.33 22.90 10.81
N ALA A 301 -5.12 22.03 10.16
CA ALA A 301 -4.75 21.39 8.90
C ALA A 301 -4.51 22.41 7.78
N GLU A 302 -5.46 23.34 7.58
CA GLU A 302 -5.36 24.39 6.57
C GLU A 302 -4.15 25.33 6.81
N THR A 303 -3.83 25.58 8.07
CA THR A 303 -2.64 26.37 8.44
C THR A 303 -1.37 25.58 8.18
N TRP A 304 -1.35 24.30 8.56
CA TRP A 304 -0.20 23.42 8.38
C TRP A 304 0.14 23.21 6.90
N MET A 305 -0.85 23.10 6.01
CA MET A 305 -0.65 23.01 4.56
C MET A 305 0.10 24.21 3.95
N LYS A 306 0.18 25.34 4.66
CA LYS A 306 0.90 26.55 4.22
C LYS A 306 2.34 26.62 4.72
N THR A 307 2.77 25.62 5.50
CA THR A 307 4.12 25.59 6.09
C THR A 307 5.15 25.03 5.11
N ASP A 308 6.41 25.40 5.31
CA ASP A 308 7.53 24.82 4.56
C ASP A 308 7.66 23.30 4.78
N GLN A 309 7.31 22.81 5.98
CA GLN A 309 7.32 21.38 6.28
C GLN A 309 6.35 20.62 5.38
N TYR A 310 5.14 21.14 5.17
CA TYR A 310 4.17 20.54 4.24
C TYR A 310 4.71 20.51 2.81
N VAL A 311 5.28 21.62 2.34
CA VAL A 311 5.86 21.70 0.99
C VAL A 311 7.00 20.68 0.80
N LYS A 312 7.90 20.57 1.79
CA LYS A 312 9.00 19.59 1.78
C LYS A 312 8.48 18.14 1.80
N LEU A 313 7.49 17.82 2.64
CA LEU A 313 6.87 16.50 2.69
C LEU A 313 6.17 16.13 1.38
N ARG A 314 5.41 17.07 0.81
CA ARG A 314 4.74 16.89 -0.48
C ARG A 314 5.76 16.62 -1.57
N ALA A 315 6.85 17.40 -1.64
CA ALA A 315 7.92 17.20 -2.60
C ALA A 315 8.62 15.84 -2.44
N LEU A 316 8.91 15.43 -1.20
CA LEU A 316 9.48 14.12 -0.90
C LEU A 316 8.55 12.99 -1.39
N LEU A 317 7.27 13.02 -1.03
CA LEU A 317 6.32 11.96 -1.38
C LEU A 317 5.98 11.94 -2.88
N THR A 318 5.98 13.08 -3.56
CA THR A 318 5.76 13.13 -5.01
C THR A 318 6.99 12.79 -5.84
N SER A 319 8.18 12.75 -5.22
CA SER A 319 9.44 12.39 -5.89
C SER A 319 9.68 10.89 -6.01
N LEU A 320 8.82 10.06 -5.41
CA LEU A 320 8.96 8.60 -5.38
C LEU A 320 9.03 8.02 -6.79
N ARG A 321 9.97 7.09 -6.97
CA ARG A 321 10.24 6.38 -8.22
C ARG A 321 10.48 4.91 -7.95
N TYR A 322 10.00 4.07 -8.86
CA TYR A 322 10.25 2.64 -8.89
C TYR A 322 11.12 2.27 -10.09
N ALA A 323 12.22 1.57 -9.84
CA ALA A 323 13.05 0.95 -10.86
C ALA A 323 12.75 -0.56 -10.92
N ALA A 324 12.43 -1.03 -12.12
CA ALA A 324 12.15 -2.44 -12.41
C ALA A 324 13.42 -3.29 -12.39
#